data_AF-A0A515KGK6-F1
#
_entry.id   AF-A0A515KGK6-F1
#
_cell.length_a   1.000
_cell.length_b   1.000
_cell.length_c   1.000
_cell.angle_alpha   90.00
_cell.angle_beta   90.00
_cell.angle_gamma   90.00
#
_symmetry.space_group_name_H-M   'P 1'
#
loop_
_entity.id
_entity.type
_entity.pdbx_description
1 polymer ?
#
loop_
_entity_poly.entity_id
_entity_poly.type
_entity_poly.pdbx_seq_one_letter_code
_entity_poly.pdbx_strand_id
1 'polypeptide(L)'
;MYTNYLLRYKTKGRYVFSPTDECREFGNRLLDECRMRVTLPDYHYHYTSGGHVAALHRHIDNKFFFRIDIQSFFYAIRRNRVAAALRHFSISDPRDRAKWSCVADPYGSGGYVLPIGFVQSPMLASLVVLLSPVTDSIELARTRGAFISMYFDDFIGSAPDLVLLNEVFDDLCLACERAALPINDGKLVLPSPIATAFNCSLEEGAAEVTPGRKAEFFAQPRLPASIASFDAYCDRVASQNR
;
A
#
# COMPACT_ATOMS: atom_id res chain seq x y z
N MET A 1 27.53 -6.69 -11.83
CA MET A 1 26.17 -6.12 -11.87
C MET A 1 25.23 -7.30 -11.78
N TYR A 2 24.32 -7.35 -10.80
CA TYR A 2 23.34 -8.45 -10.75
C TYR A 2 22.35 -8.28 -11.90
N THR A 3 22.09 -9.36 -12.64
CA THR A 3 21.00 -9.40 -13.62
C THR A 3 19.75 -9.91 -12.90
N ASN A 4 19.01 -8.99 -12.26
CA ASN A 4 17.87 -9.33 -11.41
C ASN A 4 16.50 -9.23 -12.10
N TYR A 5 16.46 -8.80 -13.37
CA TYR A 5 15.24 -8.79 -14.18
C TYR A 5 15.52 -9.11 -15.65
N LEU A 6 14.51 -9.68 -16.32
CA LEU A 6 14.54 -10.06 -17.74
C LEU A 6 14.08 -8.91 -18.64
N LEU A 7 12.98 -8.26 -18.26
CA LEU A 7 12.32 -7.24 -19.07
C LEU A 7 11.93 -6.04 -18.20
N ARG A 8 12.06 -4.84 -18.78
CA ARG A 8 11.45 -3.61 -18.29
C ARG A 8 10.45 -3.11 -19.32
N TYR A 9 9.21 -2.87 -18.89
CA TYR A 9 8.15 -2.35 -19.76
C TYR A 9 7.32 -1.28 -19.03
N LYS A 10 6.53 -0.50 -19.77
CA LYS A 10 5.68 0.57 -19.24
C LYS A 10 4.21 0.18 -19.37
N THR A 11 3.44 0.30 -18.29
CA THR A 11 1.99 0.07 -18.27
C THR A 11 1.32 1.12 -17.39
N LYS A 12 0.19 1.68 -17.86
CA LYS A 12 -0.53 2.79 -17.18
C LYS A 12 0.40 3.91 -16.68
N GLY A 13 1.39 4.29 -17.49
CA GLY A 13 2.36 5.34 -17.14
C GLY A 13 3.50 4.93 -16.21
N ARG A 14 3.47 3.71 -15.63
CA ARG A 14 4.46 3.22 -14.65
C ARG A 14 5.40 2.20 -15.30
N TYR A 15 6.68 2.22 -14.95
CA TYR A 15 7.58 1.13 -15.30
C TYR A 15 7.26 -0.11 -14.45
N VAL A 16 7.46 -1.29 -15.01
CA VAL A 16 7.34 -2.60 -14.33
C VAL A 16 8.50 -3.47 -14.78
N PHE A 17 9.03 -4.26 -13.84
CA PHE A 17 10.19 -5.12 -14.03
C PHE A 17 9.79 -6.58 -13.84
N SER A 18 10.02 -7.40 -14.86
CA SER A 18 9.82 -8.85 -14.76
C SER A 18 11.08 -9.49 -14.17
N PRO A 19 11.05 -10.04 -12.93
CA PRO A 19 12.23 -10.61 -12.30
C PRO A 19 12.73 -11.84 -13.07
N THR A 20 14.02 -12.14 -12.98
CA THR A 20 14.53 -13.47 -13.38
C THR A 20 14.04 -14.54 -12.41
N ASP A 21 14.15 -15.81 -12.80
CA ASP A 21 13.77 -16.91 -11.91
C ASP A 21 14.65 -16.94 -10.66
N GLU A 22 15.96 -16.67 -10.79
CA GLU A 22 16.88 -16.57 -9.66
C GLU A 22 16.49 -15.42 -8.71
N CYS A 23 16.06 -14.28 -9.25
CA CYS A 23 15.57 -13.16 -8.46
C CYS A 23 14.27 -13.51 -7.73
N ARG A 24 13.38 -14.29 -8.37
CA ARG A 24 12.13 -14.76 -7.75
C ARG A 24 12.42 -15.75 -6.62
N GLU A 25 13.30 -16.72 -6.83
CA GLU A 25 13.72 -17.67 -5.80
C GLU A 25 14.39 -16.97 -4.62
N PHE A 26 15.31 -16.06 -4.91
CA PHE A 26 15.92 -15.19 -3.89
C PHE A 26 14.86 -14.41 -3.11
N GLY A 27 13.91 -13.79 -3.82
CA GLY A 27 12.84 -12.99 -3.24
C GLY A 27 11.96 -13.81 -2.31
N ASN A 28 11.61 -15.04 -2.68
CA ASN A 28 10.85 -15.96 -1.83
C ASN A 28 11.61 -16.33 -0.55
N ARG A 29 12.90 -16.69 -0.65
CA ARG A 29 13.73 -16.96 0.54
C ARG A 29 13.83 -15.76 1.48
N LEU A 30 13.94 -14.55 0.92
CA LEU A 30 13.94 -13.32 1.71
C LEU A 30 12.59 -13.07 2.37
N LEU A 31 11.47 -13.31 1.67
CA LEU A 31 10.14 -13.19 2.25
C LEU A 31 9.95 -14.12 3.45
N ASP A 32 10.42 -15.36 3.35
CA ASP A 32 10.33 -16.33 4.45
C ASP A 32 11.13 -15.89 5.67
N GLU A 33 12.34 -15.37 5.47
CA GLU A 33 13.14 -14.81 6.56
C GLU A 33 12.49 -13.57 7.20
N CYS A 34 11.92 -12.67 6.39
CA CYS A 34 11.17 -11.52 6.91
C CYS A 34 9.99 -11.97 7.76
N ARG A 35 9.21 -12.97 7.31
CA ARG A 35 8.05 -13.51 8.05
C ARG A 35 8.44 -14.17 9.37
N MET A 36 9.62 -14.78 9.43
CA MET A 36 10.13 -15.35 10.69
C MET A 36 10.57 -14.29 11.70
N ARG A 37 10.96 -13.09 11.24
CA ARG A 37 11.53 -12.04 12.10
C ARG A 37 10.61 -10.86 12.38
N VAL A 38 9.60 -10.65 11.54
CA VAL A 38 8.76 -9.45 11.61
C VAL A 38 7.30 -9.86 11.57
N THR A 39 6.57 -9.41 12.58
CA THR A 39 5.10 -9.39 12.56
C THR A 39 4.67 -8.00 12.12
N LEU A 40 3.96 -7.90 11.01
CA LEU A 40 3.40 -6.62 10.58
C LEU A 40 2.23 -6.22 11.50
N PRO A 41 2.10 -4.93 11.86
CA PRO A 41 0.94 -4.44 12.59
C PRO A 41 -0.38 -4.72 11.85
N ASP A 42 -1.46 -4.81 12.61
CA ASP A 42 -2.82 -5.13 12.13
C ASP A 42 -3.44 -4.10 11.18
N TYR A 43 -2.84 -2.91 11.02
CA TYR A 43 -3.21 -1.95 9.98
C TYR A 43 -2.56 -2.21 8.62
N HIS A 44 -1.64 -3.18 8.47
CA HIS A 44 -1.09 -3.57 7.17
C HIS A 44 -1.98 -4.63 6.50
N TYR A 45 -2.83 -4.23 5.56
CA TYR A 45 -3.83 -5.13 4.96
C TYR A 45 -3.35 -5.90 3.72
N HIS A 46 -2.23 -5.54 3.10
CA HIS A 46 -1.75 -6.20 1.87
C HIS A 46 -1.13 -7.60 2.11
N TYR A 47 -1.05 -8.05 3.37
CA TYR A 47 -0.69 -9.41 3.77
C TYR A 47 -1.77 -10.12 4.61
N THR A 48 -2.93 -9.49 4.78
CA THR A 48 -4.02 -10.00 5.63
C THR A 48 -5.10 -10.68 4.77
N SER A 49 -5.73 -11.72 5.30
CA SER A 49 -6.89 -12.33 4.65
C SER A 49 -8.01 -11.30 4.43
N GLY A 50 -8.61 -11.30 3.25
CA GLY A 50 -9.61 -10.29 2.86
C GLY A 50 -9.02 -8.97 2.35
N GLY A 51 -7.74 -8.69 2.60
CA GLY A 51 -7.01 -7.58 2.01
C GLY A 51 -7.66 -6.23 2.24
N HIS A 52 -7.75 -5.43 1.18
CA HIS A 52 -8.36 -4.09 1.23
C HIS A 52 -9.86 -4.13 1.57
N VAL A 53 -10.58 -5.22 1.29
CA VAL A 53 -12.00 -5.34 1.66
C VAL A 53 -12.18 -5.43 3.18
N ALA A 54 -11.30 -6.19 3.86
CA ALA A 54 -11.30 -6.25 5.31
C ALA A 54 -10.99 -4.87 5.94
N ALA A 55 -10.13 -4.07 5.30
CA ALA A 55 -9.88 -2.70 5.72
C ALA A 55 -11.14 -1.83 5.61
N LEU A 56 -11.83 -1.86 4.45
CA LEU A 56 -13.07 -1.11 4.23
C LEU A 56 -14.14 -1.46 5.28
N HIS A 57 -14.34 -2.74 5.58
CA HIS A 57 -15.31 -3.19 6.58
C HIS A 57 -15.01 -2.69 7.99
N ARG A 58 -13.76 -2.40 8.32
CA ARG A 58 -13.40 -1.80 9.61
C ARG A 58 -13.67 -0.29 9.63
N HIS A 59 -13.55 0.38 8.48
CA HIS A 59 -13.78 1.82 8.37
C HIS A 59 -15.25 2.20 8.52
N ILE A 60 -16.20 1.41 8.00
CA ILE A 60 -17.64 1.74 8.01
C ILE A 60 -18.26 1.88 9.40
N ASP A 61 -17.57 1.44 10.47
CA ASP A 61 -17.98 1.69 11.86
C ASP A 61 -17.75 3.17 12.29
N ASN A 62 -17.13 4.00 11.45
CA ASN A 62 -16.85 5.41 11.70
C ASN A 62 -17.64 6.34 10.78
N LYS A 63 -17.63 7.63 11.11
CA LYS A 63 -18.44 8.65 10.44
C LYS A 63 -17.69 9.49 9.41
N PHE A 64 -16.41 9.75 9.65
CA PHE A 64 -15.59 10.58 8.79
C PHE A 64 -14.39 9.78 8.29
N PHE A 65 -13.91 10.13 7.09
CA PHE A 65 -12.90 9.39 6.36
C PHE A 65 -11.95 10.33 5.63
N PHE A 66 -10.70 9.91 5.45
CA PHE A 66 -9.76 10.52 4.50
C PHE A 66 -9.00 9.44 3.74
N ARG A 67 -8.32 9.84 2.66
CA ARG A 67 -7.37 8.98 1.95
C ARG A 67 -6.12 9.75 1.54
N ILE A 68 -4.96 9.15 1.77
CA ILE A 68 -3.65 9.60 1.29
C ILE A 68 -3.09 8.51 0.36
N ASP A 69 -2.73 8.87 -0.88
CA ASP A 69 -2.04 7.99 -1.84
C ASP A 69 -0.58 8.44 -1.94
N ILE A 70 0.37 7.52 -1.79
CA ILE A 70 1.80 7.82 -1.93
C ILE A 70 2.20 7.74 -3.40
N GLN A 71 2.70 8.86 -3.92
CA GLN A 71 3.17 8.96 -5.28
C GLN A 71 4.36 8.02 -5.51
N SER A 72 4.23 7.14 -6.51
CA SER A 72 5.31 6.23 -6.93
C SER A 72 5.90 5.43 -5.77
N PHE A 73 5.08 5.00 -4.80
CA PHE A 73 5.47 4.37 -3.53
C PHE A 73 6.72 3.48 -3.58
N PHE A 74 6.74 2.44 -4.42
CA PHE A 74 7.93 1.57 -4.54
C PHE A 74 9.18 2.34 -4.99
N TYR A 75 9.04 3.24 -5.96
CA TYR A 75 10.12 4.05 -6.48
C TYR A 75 10.58 5.17 -5.53
N ALA A 76 9.73 5.58 -4.58
CA ALA A 76 10.13 6.49 -3.50
C ALA A 76 11.09 5.81 -2.49
N ILE A 77 11.12 4.47 -2.46
CA ILE A 77 11.91 3.71 -1.50
C ILE A 77 13.29 3.38 -2.08
N ARG A 78 14.30 4.06 -1.55
CA ARG A 78 15.72 3.92 -1.96
C ARG A 78 16.38 2.68 -1.36
N ARG A 79 17.36 2.11 -2.08
CA ARG A 79 18.13 0.92 -1.67
C ARG A 79 18.78 1.04 -0.28
N ASN A 80 19.26 2.22 0.10
CA ASN A 80 19.85 2.44 1.42
C ASN A 80 18.83 2.27 2.55
N ARG A 81 17.58 2.73 2.35
CA ARG A 81 16.48 2.53 3.30
C ARG A 81 16.12 1.06 3.42
N VAL A 82 16.09 0.33 2.30
CA VAL A 82 15.89 -1.13 2.30
C VAL A 82 17.00 -1.82 3.10
N ALA A 83 18.27 -1.50 2.84
CA ALA A 83 19.38 -2.09 3.58
C ALA A 83 19.37 -1.73 5.08
N ALA A 84 18.92 -0.52 5.44
CA ALA A 84 18.75 -0.11 6.83
C ALA A 84 17.62 -0.90 7.51
N ALA A 85 16.48 -1.06 6.84
CA ALA A 85 15.35 -1.82 7.36
C ALA A 85 15.69 -3.30 7.55
N LEU A 86 16.32 -3.93 6.56
CA LEU A 86 16.81 -5.29 6.67
C LEU A 86 17.78 -5.45 7.84
N ARG A 87 18.70 -4.50 8.06
CA ARG A 87 19.61 -4.53 9.21
C ARG A 87 18.87 -4.40 10.54
N HIS A 88 17.91 -3.48 10.63
CA HIS A 88 17.14 -3.24 11.85
C HIS A 88 16.41 -4.51 12.31
N PHE A 89 15.78 -5.22 11.38
CA PHE A 89 15.10 -6.50 11.66
C PHE A 89 16.05 -7.71 11.64
N SER A 90 17.37 -7.49 11.76
CA SER A 90 18.39 -8.53 11.83
C SER A 90 18.40 -9.51 10.65
N ILE A 91 17.90 -9.12 9.47
CA ILE A 91 17.94 -9.92 8.24
C ILE A 91 19.37 -10.08 7.74
N SER A 92 19.75 -11.30 7.35
CA SER A 92 21.14 -11.59 6.94
C SER A 92 21.55 -10.77 5.72
N ASP A 93 22.83 -10.43 5.63
CA ASP A 93 23.44 -9.81 4.44
C ASP A 93 22.66 -8.60 3.88
N PRO A 94 22.24 -7.63 4.73
CA PRO A 94 21.23 -6.63 4.37
C PRO A 94 21.63 -5.78 3.16
N ARG A 95 22.94 -5.54 2.97
CA ARG A 95 23.46 -4.79 1.81
C ARG A 95 23.32 -5.56 0.51
N ASP A 96 23.61 -6.86 0.52
CA ASP A 96 23.54 -7.68 -0.68
C ASP A 96 22.09 -7.94 -1.08
N ARG A 97 21.25 -8.24 -0.09
CA ARG A 97 19.81 -8.42 -0.30
C ARG A 97 19.11 -7.19 -0.84
N ALA A 98 19.51 -6.00 -0.38
CA ALA A 98 19.02 -4.74 -0.94
C ALA A 98 19.53 -4.50 -2.38
N LYS A 99 20.71 -5.01 -2.75
CA LYS A 99 21.18 -4.95 -4.15
C LYS A 99 20.33 -5.83 -5.05
N TRP A 100 20.06 -7.07 -4.65
CA TRP A 100 19.19 -7.99 -5.38
C TRP A 100 17.76 -7.46 -5.54
N SER A 101 17.25 -6.78 -4.51
CA SER A 101 15.86 -6.32 -4.47
C SER A 101 15.60 -4.97 -5.12
N CYS A 102 16.63 -4.26 -5.57
CA CYS A 102 16.49 -2.93 -6.15
C CYS A 102 17.06 -2.83 -7.56
N VAL A 103 16.44 -1.99 -8.38
CA VAL A 103 16.85 -1.67 -9.75
C VAL A 103 17.31 -0.22 -9.85
N ALA A 104 18.02 0.14 -10.92
CA ALA A 104 18.33 1.53 -11.21
C ALA A 104 17.04 2.33 -11.38
N ASP A 105 16.99 3.55 -10.84
CA ASP A 105 15.80 4.38 -10.91
C ASP A 105 15.36 4.61 -12.37
N PRO A 106 14.15 4.15 -12.77
CA PRO A 106 13.71 4.25 -14.15
C PRO A 106 13.29 5.67 -14.58
N TYR A 107 13.23 6.63 -13.64
CA TYR A 107 12.87 8.03 -13.91
C TYR A 107 14.06 8.99 -13.91
N GLY A 108 15.30 8.47 -13.80
CA GLY A 108 16.50 9.26 -14.03
C GLY A 108 16.95 10.14 -12.85
N SER A 109 16.33 10.02 -11.68
CA SER A 109 16.79 10.76 -10.48
C SER A 109 18.09 10.20 -9.85
N GLY A 110 18.64 9.14 -10.46
CA GLY A 110 19.85 8.46 -10.02
C GLY A 110 19.60 7.42 -8.92
N GLY A 111 20.64 6.66 -8.60
CA GLY A 111 20.60 5.64 -7.55
C GLY A 111 19.74 4.42 -7.88
N TYR A 112 19.26 3.75 -6.83
CA TYR A 112 18.54 2.48 -6.92
C TYR A 112 17.31 2.47 -6.00
N VAL A 113 16.23 1.86 -6.48
CA VAL A 113 14.89 1.90 -5.89
C VAL A 113 14.24 0.52 -5.86
N LEU A 114 13.22 0.31 -5.02
CA LEU A 114 12.39 -0.90 -5.12
C LEU A 114 11.56 -0.86 -6.42
N PRO A 115 11.57 -1.93 -7.23
CA PRO A 115 10.77 -2.01 -8.44
C PRO A 115 9.34 -2.51 -8.18
N ILE A 116 8.43 -2.13 -9.06
CA ILE A 116 7.18 -2.87 -9.26
C ILE A 116 7.51 -4.18 -10.02
N GLY A 117 7.01 -5.31 -9.50
CA GLY A 117 7.09 -6.63 -10.15
C GLY A 117 7.97 -7.66 -9.41
N PHE A 118 8.84 -7.22 -8.50
CA PHE A 118 9.62 -8.13 -7.66
C PHE A 118 8.76 -8.61 -6.49
N VAL A 119 8.77 -9.92 -6.23
CA VAL A 119 7.90 -10.57 -5.22
C VAL A 119 8.14 -10.05 -3.81
N GLN A 120 9.37 -9.64 -3.50
CA GLN A 120 9.78 -9.12 -2.20
C GLN A 120 9.53 -7.63 -2.01
N SER A 121 9.27 -6.86 -3.08
CA SER A 121 9.11 -5.40 -2.99
C SER A 121 8.04 -4.97 -1.98
N PRO A 122 6.84 -5.60 -1.92
CA PRO A 122 5.82 -5.24 -0.95
C PRO A 122 6.28 -5.36 0.52
N MET A 123 6.88 -6.48 0.90
CA MET A 123 7.37 -6.69 2.26
C MET A 123 8.45 -5.67 2.60
N LEU A 124 9.43 -5.47 1.70
CA LEU A 124 10.51 -4.53 1.93
C LEU A 124 10.02 -3.08 2.03
N ALA A 125 8.99 -2.73 1.27
CA ALA A 125 8.36 -1.42 1.38
C ALA A 125 7.71 -1.23 2.75
N SER A 126 6.98 -2.25 3.24
CA SER A 126 6.39 -2.24 4.58
C SER A 126 7.43 -2.13 5.69
N LEU A 127 8.53 -2.89 5.61
CA LEU A 127 9.62 -2.76 6.59
C LEU A 127 10.22 -1.35 6.63
N VAL A 128 10.28 -0.66 5.48
CA VAL A 128 10.76 0.72 5.43
C VAL A 128 9.75 1.69 6.05
N VAL A 129 8.45 1.49 5.85
CA VAL A 129 7.40 2.29 6.49
C VAL A 129 7.38 2.10 8.01
N LEU A 130 7.57 0.86 8.49
CA LEU A 130 7.65 0.51 9.91
C LEU A 130 8.74 1.28 10.67
N LEU A 131 9.80 1.70 9.99
CA LEU A 131 10.91 2.45 10.58
C LEU A 131 10.85 3.95 10.27
N SER A 132 9.71 4.42 9.76
CA SER A 132 9.52 5.81 9.38
C SER A 132 8.56 6.52 10.35
N PRO A 133 8.61 7.87 10.41
CA PRO A 133 7.67 8.66 11.22
C PRO A 133 6.18 8.40 10.94
N VAL A 134 5.84 7.83 9.77
CA VAL A 134 4.46 7.42 9.43
C VAL A 134 3.93 6.40 10.43
N THR A 135 4.76 5.46 10.87
CA THR A 135 4.34 4.45 11.86
C THR A 135 4.01 5.09 13.20
N ASP A 136 4.88 5.99 13.69
CA ASP A 136 4.62 6.71 14.95
C ASP A 136 3.33 7.53 14.87
N SER A 137 3.06 8.17 13.72
CA SER A 137 1.83 8.93 13.48
C SER A 137 0.57 8.02 13.48
N ILE A 138 0.65 6.85 12.85
CA ILE A 138 -0.43 5.86 12.86
C ILE A 138 -0.71 5.37 14.29
N GLU A 139 0.33 5.02 15.06
CA GLU A 139 0.15 4.56 16.44
C GLU A 139 -0.46 5.66 17.31
N LEU A 140 -0.02 6.91 17.17
CA LEU A 140 -0.61 8.05 17.87
C LEU A 140 -2.09 8.21 17.51
N ALA A 141 -2.45 8.16 16.23
CA ALA A 141 -3.84 8.24 15.78
C ALA A 141 -4.72 7.16 16.43
N ARG A 142 -4.21 5.93 16.55
CA ARG A 142 -4.90 4.82 17.22
C ARG A 142 -5.14 5.08 18.69
N THR A 143 -4.14 5.59 19.42
CA THR A 143 -4.31 5.94 20.84
C THR A 143 -5.35 7.02 21.07
N ARG A 144 -5.60 7.86 20.06
CA ARG A 144 -6.60 8.94 20.07
C ARG A 144 -7.99 8.50 19.59
N GLY A 145 -8.15 7.23 19.20
CA GLY A 145 -9.43 6.66 18.77
C GLY A 145 -9.72 6.75 17.28
N ALA A 146 -8.75 7.15 16.45
CA ALA A 146 -8.87 7.03 14.99
C ALA A 146 -8.40 5.64 14.52
N PHE A 147 -8.97 5.17 13.42
CA PHE A 147 -8.53 3.94 12.77
C PHE A 147 -7.83 4.27 11.44
N ILE A 148 -6.58 3.84 11.29
CA ILE A 148 -5.83 3.94 10.04
C ILE A 148 -5.60 2.55 9.47
N SER A 149 -5.81 2.37 8.17
CA SER A 149 -5.39 1.20 7.42
C SER A 149 -4.40 1.56 6.33
N MET A 150 -3.50 0.64 6.02
CA MET A 150 -2.51 0.74 4.94
C MET A 150 -2.65 -0.44 3.98
N TYR A 151 -2.76 -0.15 2.69
CA TYR A 151 -2.71 -1.14 1.63
C TYR A 151 -1.81 -0.62 0.50
N PHE A 152 -0.55 -1.08 0.49
CA PHE A 152 0.51 -0.53 -0.36
C PHE A 152 0.68 0.99 -0.20
N ASP A 153 0.36 1.75 -1.25
CA ASP A 153 0.49 3.20 -1.35
C ASP A 153 -0.68 3.98 -0.75
N ASP A 154 -1.79 3.30 -0.43
CA ASP A 154 -2.98 3.93 0.13
C ASP A 154 -3.00 3.84 1.66
N PHE A 155 -3.08 5.00 2.31
CA PHE A 155 -3.50 5.15 3.70
C PHE A 155 -4.93 5.65 3.75
N ILE A 156 -5.78 4.98 4.54
CA ILE A 156 -7.15 5.40 4.79
C ILE A 156 -7.28 5.64 6.28
N GLY A 157 -7.79 6.79 6.66
CA GLY A 157 -8.14 7.09 8.03
C GLY A 157 -9.64 7.23 8.22
N SER A 158 -10.13 6.84 9.38
CA SER A 158 -11.50 7.11 9.78
C SER A 158 -11.63 7.34 11.28
N ALA A 159 -12.61 8.16 11.67
CA ALA A 159 -12.91 8.45 13.07
C ALA A 159 -14.39 8.86 13.23
N PRO A 160 -14.97 8.79 14.45
CA PRO A 160 -16.31 9.28 14.70
C PRO A 160 -16.37 10.82 14.81
N ASP A 161 -15.22 11.48 15.03
CA ASP A 161 -15.09 12.93 15.20
C ASP A 161 -14.24 13.55 14.08
N LEU A 162 -14.77 14.60 13.45
CA LEU A 162 -14.12 15.26 12.32
C LEU A 162 -12.91 16.10 12.75
N VAL A 163 -12.93 16.70 13.93
CA VAL A 163 -11.81 17.53 14.41
C VAL A 163 -10.59 16.65 14.64
N LEU A 164 -10.76 15.55 15.38
CA LEU A 164 -9.75 14.50 15.53
C LEU A 164 -9.23 14.01 14.18
N LEU A 165 -10.12 13.76 13.22
CA LEU A 165 -9.70 13.23 11.93
C LEU A 165 -8.87 14.22 11.12
N ASN A 166 -9.16 15.53 11.21
CA ASN A 166 -8.34 16.57 10.60
C ASN A 166 -6.94 16.62 11.22
N GLU A 167 -6.84 16.58 12.55
CA GLU A 167 -5.55 16.59 13.23
C GLU A 167 -4.72 15.35 12.86
N VAL A 168 -5.35 14.17 12.81
CA VAL A 168 -4.69 12.92 12.39
C VAL A 168 -4.24 12.98 10.93
N PHE A 169 -5.05 13.57 10.05
CA PHE A 169 -4.71 13.74 8.64
C PHE A 169 -3.48 14.64 8.45
N ASP A 170 -3.44 15.77 9.16
CA ASP A 170 -2.33 16.72 9.10
C ASP A 170 -1.03 16.09 9.65
N ASP A 171 -1.13 15.39 10.80
CA ASP A 171 -0.01 14.66 11.41
C ASP A 171 0.56 13.61 10.44
N LEU A 172 -0.31 12.87 9.76
CA LEU A 172 0.09 11.82 8.83
C LEU A 172 0.70 12.41 7.54
N CYS A 173 0.18 13.54 7.07
CA CYS A 173 0.77 14.25 5.92
C CYS A 173 2.20 14.71 6.25
N LEU A 174 2.40 15.34 7.41
CA LEU A 174 3.72 15.78 7.88
C LEU A 174 4.66 14.58 8.08
N ALA A 175 4.16 13.46 8.59
CA ALA A 175 4.93 12.24 8.75
C ALA A 175 5.39 11.67 7.41
N CYS A 176 4.54 11.70 6.37
CA CYS A 176 4.89 11.29 5.01
C CYS A 176 6.00 12.17 4.41
N GLU A 177 5.89 13.49 4.57
CA GLU A 177 6.92 14.45 4.13
C GLU A 177 8.27 14.15 4.81
N ARG A 178 8.27 14.02 6.15
CA ARG A 178 9.47 13.69 6.94
C ARG A 178 10.05 12.33 6.56
N ALA A 179 9.22 11.38 6.13
CA ALA A 179 9.62 10.06 5.66
C ALA A 179 10.10 10.06 4.20
N ALA A 180 10.11 11.20 3.51
CA ALA A 180 10.35 11.32 2.07
C ALA A 180 9.47 10.35 1.25
N LEU A 181 8.21 10.22 1.65
CA LEU A 181 7.16 9.49 0.95
C LEU A 181 6.21 10.52 0.34
N PRO A 182 6.43 10.94 -0.92
CA PRO A 182 5.68 12.02 -1.52
C PRO A 182 4.20 11.67 -1.66
N ILE A 183 3.32 12.58 -1.25
CA ILE A 183 1.87 12.42 -1.38
C ILE A 183 1.45 12.76 -2.81
N ASN A 184 0.44 12.05 -3.30
CA ASN A 184 -0.19 12.32 -4.58
C ASN A 184 -1.41 13.23 -4.39
N ASP A 185 -1.18 14.54 -4.47
CA ASP A 185 -2.21 15.58 -4.26
C ASP A 185 -3.45 15.37 -5.15
N GLY A 186 -3.27 14.86 -6.38
CA GLY A 186 -4.38 14.62 -7.31
C GLY A 186 -5.29 13.44 -6.93
N LYS A 187 -4.93 12.65 -5.92
CA LYS A 187 -5.74 11.54 -5.39
C LYS A 187 -6.03 11.66 -3.89
N LEU A 188 -5.59 12.76 -3.28
CA LEU A 188 -5.83 13.06 -1.89
C LEU A 188 -7.34 13.25 -1.66
N VAL A 189 -7.88 12.61 -0.63
CA VAL A 189 -9.25 12.83 -0.17
C VAL A 189 -9.17 13.39 1.23
N LEU A 190 -9.58 14.65 1.39
CA LEU A 190 -9.59 15.34 2.68
C LEU A 190 -10.62 14.70 3.64
N PRO A 191 -10.45 14.89 4.96
CA PRO A 191 -11.42 14.47 5.98
C PRO A 191 -12.86 14.90 5.65
N SER A 192 -13.75 13.92 5.52
CA SER A 192 -15.09 14.10 4.95
C SER A 192 -16.03 12.97 5.41
N PRO A 193 -17.37 13.18 5.50
CA PRO A 193 -18.32 12.09 5.76
C PRO A 193 -18.34 11.00 4.69
N ILE A 194 -17.87 11.33 3.48
CA ILE A 194 -17.81 10.41 2.35
C ILE A 194 -16.40 10.42 1.78
N ALA A 195 -15.82 9.25 1.53
CA ALA A 195 -14.54 9.13 0.84
C ALA A 195 -14.59 8.10 -0.28
N THR A 196 -13.57 8.11 -1.13
CA THR A 196 -13.35 7.05 -2.11
C THR A 196 -11.97 6.44 -1.93
N ALA A 197 -11.93 5.13 -1.68
CA ALA A 197 -10.69 4.38 -1.54
C ALA A 197 -10.82 2.98 -2.16
N PHE A 198 -9.74 2.46 -2.75
CA PHE A 198 -9.75 1.17 -3.48
C PHE A 198 -10.85 1.04 -4.55
N ASN A 199 -11.20 2.15 -5.21
CA ASN A 199 -12.35 2.25 -6.12
C ASN A 199 -13.71 1.91 -5.48
N CYS A 200 -13.82 2.06 -4.17
CA CYS A 200 -15.04 1.91 -3.39
C CYS A 200 -15.39 3.25 -2.73
N SER A 201 -16.68 3.60 -2.69
CA SER A 201 -17.20 4.66 -1.84
C SER A 201 -17.27 4.16 -0.40
N LEU A 202 -16.99 5.06 0.53
CA LEU A 202 -17.07 4.86 1.96
C LEU A 202 -17.96 5.95 2.56
N GLU A 203 -18.92 5.53 3.37
CA GLU A 203 -19.69 6.37 4.27
C GLU A 203 -20.02 5.58 5.54
N GLU A 204 -20.61 6.23 6.54
CA GLU A 204 -21.00 5.57 7.79
C GLU A 204 -21.95 4.40 7.49
N GLY A 205 -21.57 3.20 7.94
CA GLY A 205 -22.37 1.99 7.76
C GLY A 205 -22.32 1.37 6.36
N ALA A 206 -21.64 1.96 5.36
CA ALA A 206 -21.66 1.42 4.00
C ALA A 206 -20.34 1.55 3.23
N ALA A 207 -20.00 0.46 2.51
CA ALA A 207 -18.97 0.44 1.49
C ALA A 207 -19.54 -0.14 0.19
N GLU A 208 -19.27 0.51 -0.94
CA GLU A 208 -19.73 0.02 -2.25
C GLU A 208 -18.67 0.23 -3.34
N VAL A 209 -18.59 -0.69 -4.30
CA VAL A 209 -17.76 -0.49 -5.50
C VAL A 209 -18.34 0.67 -6.30
N THR A 210 -17.50 1.66 -6.62
CA THR A 210 -17.96 2.90 -7.28
C THR A 210 -18.60 2.62 -8.64
N PRO A 211 -19.58 3.45 -9.06
CA PRO A 211 -20.18 3.35 -10.39
C PRO A 211 -19.15 3.43 -11.52
N GLY A 212 -18.14 4.30 -11.37
CA GLY A 212 -17.05 4.43 -12.34
C GLY A 212 -16.24 3.14 -12.51
N ARG A 213 -15.98 2.41 -11.43
CA ARG A 213 -15.27 1.12 -11.50
C ARG A 213 -16.11 0.03 -12.12
N LYS A 214 -17.42 -0.01 -11.82
CA LYS A 214 -18.37 -0.92 -12.49
C LYS A 214 -18.42 -0.62 -13.99
N ALA A 215 -18.54 0.65 -14.37
CA ALA A 215 -18.53 1.06 -15.77
C ALA A 215 -17.23 0.69 -16.49
N GLU A 216 -16.06 0.95 -15.88
CA GLU A 216 -14.76 0.55 -16.44
C GLU A 216 -14.67 -0.97 -16.65
N PHE A 217 -15.20 -1.75 -15.70
CA PHE A 217 -15.22 -3.20 -15.83
C PHE A 217 -16.08 -3.65 -17.02
N PHE A 218 -17.30 -3.13 -17.16
CA PHE A 218 -18.24 -3.51 -18.22
C PHE A 218 -18.04 -2.79 -19.56
N ALA A 219 -17.10 -1.85 -19.67
CA ALA A 219 -16.78 -1.14 -20.92
C ALA A 219 -16.23 -2.03 -22.05
N GLN A 220 -15.88 -3.28 -21.74
CA GLN A 220 -15.37 -4.26 -22.71
C GLN A 220 -16.08 -5.60 -22.50
N PRO A 221 -16.22 -6.43 -23.56
CA PRO A 221 -16.74 -7.79 -23.41
C PRO A 221 -15.94 -8.58 -22.36
N ARG A 222 -16.64 -9.25 -21.46
CA ARG A 222 -16.07 -10.07 -20.39
C ARG A 222 -16.51 -11.51 -20.51
N LEU A 223 -15.64 -12.42 -20.10
CA LEU A 223 -16.02 -13.83 -19.95
C LEU A 223 -17.02 -13.97 -18.79
N PRO A 224 -17.97 -14.92 -18.86
CA PRO A 224 -18.94 -15.16 -17.78
C PRO A 224 -18.27 -15.37 -16.41
N ALA A 225 -17.14 -16.08 -16.37
CA ALA A 225 -16.38 -16.29 -15.13
C ALA A 225 -15.80 -14.98 -14.56
N SER A 226 -15.41 -14.03 -15.42
CA SER A 226 -14.92 -12.72 -14.99
C SER A 226 -16.05 -11.88 -14.39
N ILE A 227 -17.25 -11.93 -15.00
CA ILE A 227 -18.44 -11.24 -14.50
C ILE A 227 -18.82 -11.78 -13.12
N ALA A 228 -18.98 -13.10 -12.99
CA ALA A 228 -19.30 -13.74 -11.71
C ALA A 228 -18.27 -13.42 -10.60
N SER A 229 -16.99 -13.36 -10.96
CA SER A 229 -15.93 -12.98 -10.01
C SER A 229 -16.01 -11.52 -9.58
N PHE A 230 -16.40 -10.62 -10.50
CA PHE A 230 -16.56 -9.20 -10.20
C PHE A 230 -17.83 -8.92 -9.37
N ASP A 231 -18.92 -9.61 -9.67
CA ASP A 231 -20.16 -9.52 -8.89
C ASP A 231 -19.91 -10.03 -7.46
N ALA A 232 -19.26 -11.20 -7.32
CA ALA A 232 -18.86 -11.72 -6.01
C ALA A 232 -17.91 -10.78 -5.23
N TYR A 233 -17.09 -9.99 -5.94
CA TYR A 233 -16.28 -8.94 -5.33
C TYR A 233 -17.15 -7.78 -4.83
N CYS A 234 -18.12 -7.32 -5.64
CA CYS A 234 -19.06 -6.27 -5.24
C CYS A 234 -19.88 -6.69 -4.01
N ASP A 235 -20.40 -7.92 -4.01
CA ASP A 235 -21.16 -8.48 -2.89
C ASP A 235 -20.32 -8.55 -1.63
N ARG A 236 -19.04 -8.96 -1.75
CA ARG A 236 -18.13 -9.00 -0.60
C ARG A 236 -17.87 -7.62 -0.03
N VAL A 237 -17.69 -6.60 -0.88
CA VAL A 237 -17.53 -5.21 -0.42
C VAL A 237 -18.77 -4.77 0.38
N ALA A 238 -19.97 -5.02 -0.14
CA ALA A 238 -21.23 -4.61 0.51
C ALA A 238 -21.68 -5.52 1.68
N SER A 239 -21.03 -6.67 1.89
CA SER A 239 -21.51 -7.70 2.83
C SER A 239 -21.60 -7.31 4.31
N GLN A 240 -20.98 -6.20 4.72
CA GLN A 240 -21.06 -5.67 6.08
C GLN A 240 -21.80 -4.35 6.20
N ASN A 241 -22.48 -3.90 5.14
CA ASN A 241 -23.27 -2.68 5.18
C ASN A 241 -24.44 -2.84 6.18
N ARG A 242 -24.84 -1.75 6.85
CA ARG A 242 -25.87 -1.74 7.91
C ARG A 242 -27.00 -0.77 7.63
#